data_AF-A0A9P6V1L6-F1
#
_entry.id   AF-A0A9P6V1L6-F1
#
_cell.length_a   1.000
_cell.length_b   1.000
_cell.length_c   1.000
_cell.angle_alpha   90.00
_cell.angle_beta   90.00
_cell.angle_gamma   90.00
#
_symmetry.space_group_name_H-M   'P 1'
#
loop_
_entity.id
_entity.type
_entity.pdbx_description
1 polymer ?
#
loop_
_entity_poly.entity_id
_entity_poly.type
_entity_poly.pdbx_seq_one_letter_code
_entity_poly.pdbx_strand_id
1 'polypeptide(L)'
;MPGSTMPTTATPAPSTPVLDRPDLQQLTMECLQEAPHLAAGIKREAQRLVGQFVEAMSKKMDAAELREMDRLQSSKVSMTEADQVRKLFEARRDAISDDECRILDHLCERIKPMDDNGENEQECEKSSSEDNGDIDDEDGSEQVRFLQSFLAFLYSGNYPQMKDKTVESFFKNTGIIPTVNTFINWLVERKLYHPPRSRGEIGVVQMPFTPCYLVRSVSSQLALELKRMYRNGTFDLSKKTEAMKKKGTLGATIDTKIQEYISAAENFLHLNKLTNNSRRIASFTSSRQPF
;
A
#
# COMPACT_ATOMS: atom_id res chain seq x y z
N MET A 1 -65.70 5.32 -44.36
CA MET A 1 -64.39 5.25 -43.67
C MET A 1 -63.63 4.03 -44.16
N PRO A 2 -62.67 4.21 -45.08
CA PRO A 2 -61.46 3.40 -45.08
C PRO A 2 -60.20 4.29 -45.04
N GLY A 3 -59.21 3.85 -44.26
CA GLY A 3 -57.98 4.57 -43.97
C GLY A 3 -57.03 4.64 -45.18
N SER A 4 -56.45 5.82 -45.36
CA SER A 4 -55.38 6.08 -46.31
C SER A 4 -54.05 6.01 -45.54
N THR A 5 -53.29 4.94 -45.75
CA THR A 5 -51.90 4.82 -45.29
C THR A 5 -50.98 5.40 -46.36
N MET A 6 -50.34 6.53 -46.03
CA MET A 6 -49.21 7.08 -46.79
C MET A 6 -48.00 6.16 -46.65
N PRO A 7 -47.18 5.97 -47.71
CA PRO A 7 -45.88 5.32 -47.58
C PRO A 7 -44.90 6.29 -46.91
N THR A 8 -44.48 5.97 -45.68
CA THR A 8 -43.36 6.64 -45.01
C THR A 8 -42.08 6.21 -45.71
N THR A 9 -41.57 7.06 -46.60
CA THR A 9 -40.22 6.93 -47.15
C THR A 9 -39.22 7.01 -46.01
N ALA A 10 -38.60 5.88 -45.66
CA ALA A 10 -37.49 5.84 -44.72
C ALA A 10 -36.30 6.58 -45.34
N THR A 11 -36.02 7.78 -44.85
CA THR A 11 -34.78 8.48 -45.12
C THR A 11 -33.63 7.62 -44.58
N PRO A 12 -32.63 7.23 -45.40
CA PRO A 12 -31.45 6.58 -44.86
C PRO A 12 -30.79 7.53 -43.87
N ALA A 13 -30.49 7.03 -42.66
CA ALA A 13 -29.68 7.76 -41.70
C ALA A 13 -28.40 8.23 -42.39
N PRO A 14 -27.96 9.49 -42.19
CA PRO A 14 -26.70 9.92 -42.75
C PRO A 14 -25.62 9.02 -42.19
N SER A 15 -25.04 8.18 -43.05
CA SER A 15 -23.80 7.47 -42.76
C SER A 15 -22.77 8.55 -42.49
N THR A 16 -22.48 8.77 -41.21
CA THR A 16 -21.32 9.55 -40.79
C THR A 16 -20.12 8.95 -41.53
N PRO A 17 -19.42 9.73 -42.36
CA PRO A 17 -18.20 9.23 -42.97
C PRO A 17 -17.28 8.87 -41.80
N VAL A 18 -16.95 7.58 -41.69
CA VAL A 18 -15.84 7.12 -40.87
C VAL A 18 -14.62 7.81 -41.47
N LEU A 19 -14.28 8.96 -40.91
CA LEU A 19 -13.10 9.71 -41.29
C LEU A 19 -11.92 8.85 -40.84
N ASP A 20 -11.40 8.06 -41.79
CA ASP A 20 -10.22 7.26 -41.61
C ASP A 20 -9.04 8.23 -41.40
N ARG A 21 -8.74 8.48 -40.13
CA ARG A 21 -7.72 9.43 -39.65
C ARG A 21 -6.53 8.62 -39.15
N PRO A 22 -5.65 8.15 -40.07
CA PRO A 22 -4.50 7.34 -39.69
C PRO A 22 -3.55 8.08 -38.73
N ASP A 23 -3.54 9.41 -38.77
CA ASP A 23 -2.84 10.28 -37.82
C ASP A 23 -3.38 10.13 -36.39
N LEU A 24 -4.71 10.12 -36.20
CA LEU A 24 -5.33 9.92 -34.90
C LEU A 24 -5.23 8.46 -34.44
N GLN A 25 -5.33 7.50 -35.35
CA GLN A 25 -5.11 6.08 -35.05
C GLN A 25 -3.67 5.84 -34.58
N GLN A 26 -2.68 6.44 -35.23
CA GLN A 26 -1.29 6.36 -34.83
C GLN A 26 -1.05 7.00 -33.46
N LEU A 27 -1.57 8.21 -33.21
CA LEU A 27 -1.45 8.87 -31.91
C LEU A 27 -2.12 8.03 -30.79
N THR A 28 -3.27 7.43 -31.08
CA THR A 28 -3.96 6.54 -30.12
C THR A 28 -3.12 5.30 -29.83
N MET A 29 -2.51 4.68 -30.85
CA MET A 29 -1.63 3.54 -30.67
C MET A 29 -0.38 3.89 -29.86
N GLU A 30 0.23 5.05 -30.12
CA GLU A 30 1.37 5.55 -29.34
C GLU A 30 0.99 5.76 -27.87
N CYS A 31 -0.16 6.38 -27.59
CA CYS A 31 -0.66 6.53 -26.22
C CYS A 31 -0.96 5.18 -25.54
N LEU A 32 -1.56 4.22 -26.26
CA LEU A 32 -1.86 2.89 -25.73
C LEU A 32 -0.58 2.08 -25.45
N GLN A 33 0.50 2.34 -26.18
CA GLN A 33 1.81 1.72 -25.92
C GLN A 33 2.56 2.40 -24.77
N GLU A 34 2.45 3.73 -24.65
CA GLU A 34 3.12 4.49 -23.58
C GLU A 34 2.48 4.27 -22.20
N ALA A 35 1.16 4.16 -22.13
CA ALA A 35 0.43 4.04 -20.86
C ALA A 35 0.87 2.85 -19.99
N PRO A 36 1.06 1.62 -20.52
CA PRO A 36 1.61 0.50 -19.75
C PRO A 36 3.02 0.76 -19.22
N HIS A 37 3.89 1.40 -20.01
CA HIS A 37 5.25 1.71 -19.59
C HIS A 37 5.26 2.74 -18.46
N LEU A 38 4.42 3.78 -18.57
CA LEU A 38 4.25 4.78 -17.52
C LEU A 38 3.68 4.14 -16.24
N ALA A 39 2.67 3.28 -16.36
CA ALA A 39 2.09 2.55 -15.23
C ALA A 39 3.11 1.66 -14.53
N ALA A 40 3.90 0.90 -15.28
CA ALA A 40 4.96 0.07 -14.74
C ALA A 40 6.08 0.91 -14.09
N GLY A 41 6.39 2.08 -14.65
CA GLY A 41 7.33 3.03 -14.06
C GLY A 41 6.86 3.56 -12.70
N ILE A 42 5.64 4.10 -12.66
CA ILE A 42 5.06 4.69 -11.45
C ILE A 42 4.80 3.64 -10.38
N LYS A 43 4.33 2.44 -10.75
CA LYS A 43 4.18 1.32 -9.80
C LYS A 43 5.51 0.98 -9.13
N ARG A 44 6.58 0.82 -9.91
CA ARG A 44 7.93 0.52 -9.38
C ARG A 44 8.44 1.62 -8.47
N GLU A 45 8.22 2.88 -8.83
CA GLU A 45 8.62 4.01 -8.02
C GLU A 45 7.84 4.07 -6.70
N ALA A 46 6.52 3.88 -6.75
CA ALA A 46 5.68 3.81 -5.56
C ALA A 46 6.11 2.68 -4.61
N GLN A 47 6.34 1.48 -5.15
CA GLN A 47 6.85 0.33 -4.40
C GLN A 47 8.21 0.65 -3.76
N ARG A 48 9.13 1.25 -4.50
CA ARG A 48 10.45 1.65 -4.00
C ARG A 48 10.34 2.62 -2.82
N LEU A 49 9.51 3.66 -2.94
CA LEU A 49 9.31 4.67 -1.90
C LEU A 49 8.65 4.09 -0.64
N VAL A 50 7.62 3.26 -0.81
CA VAL A 50 6.96 2.54 0.30
C VAL A 50 7.95 1.60 1.00
N GLY A 51 8.74 0.83 0.24
CA GLY A 51 9.76 -0.05 0.81
C GLY A 51 10.81 0.68 1.62
N GLN A 52 11.33 1.80 1.10
CA GLN A 52 12.30 2.64 1.81
C GLN A 52 11.73 3.23 3.10
N PHE A 53 10.45 3.61 3.10
CA PHE A 53 9.77 4.06 4.30
C PHE A 53 9.69 2.95 5.36
N VAL A 54 9.21 1.77 5.00
CA VAL A 54 9.11 0.63 5.93
C VAL A 54 10.49 0.19 6.44
N GLU A 55 11.52 0.19 5.59
CA GLU A 55 12.90 -0.12 5.99
C GLU A 55 13.45 0.92 6.97
N ALA A 56 13.17 2.21 6.76
CA ALA A 56 13.56 3.25 7.70
C ALA A 56 12.87 3.08 9.06
N MET A 57 11.60 2.69 9.08
CA MET A 57 10.87 2.40 10.33
C MET A 57 11.49 1.21 11.05
N SER A 58 11.84 0.14 10.32
CA SER A 58 12.60 -0.98 10.89
C SER A 58 13.88 -0.50 11.56
N LYS A 59 14.73 0.26 10.84
CA LYS A 59 16.00 0.75 11.41
C LYS A 59 15.81 1.61 12.66
N LYS A 60 14.77 2.46 12.70
CA LYS A 60 14.46 3.29 13.88
C LYS A 60 14.06 2.43 15.08
N MET A 61 13.19 1.45 14.87
CA MET A 61 12.80 0.49 15.92
C MET A 61 14.00 -0.31 16.43
N ASP A 62 14.84 -0.81 15.52
CA ASP A 62 16.01 -1.62 15.84
C ASP A 62 17.01 -0.83 16.68
N ALA A 63 17.25 0.43 16.31
CA ALA A 63 18.13 1.32 17.06
C ALA A 63 17.57 1.70 18.44
N ALA A 64 16.24 1.74 18.61
CA ALA A 64 15.62 1.99 19.91
C ALA A 64 15.67 0.75 20.81
N GLU A 65 15.37 -0.42 20.25
CA GLU A 65 15.50 -1.72 20.91
C GLU A 65 16.92 -1.92 21.44
N LEU A 66 17.94 -1.69 20.59
CA LEU A 66 19.34 -1.82 20.98
C LEU A 66 19.74 -0.85 22.11
N ARG A 67 19.32 0.42 22.02
CA ARG A 67 19.58 1.41 23.09
C ARG A 67 18.95 1.01 24.42
N GLU A 68 17.74 0.44 24.39
CA GLU A 68 17.08 -0.03 25.60
C GLU A 68 17.74 -1.30 26.14
N MET A 69 18.19 -2.22 25.28
CA MET A 69 19.00 -3.37 25.69
C MET A 69 20.26 -2.94 26.44
N ASP A 70 21.02 -1.99 25.89
CA ASP A 70 22.24 -1.46 26.52
C ASP A 70 21.93 -0.81 27.89
N ARG A 71 20.81 -0.10 27.98
CA ARG A 71 20.32 0.52 29.23
C ARG A 71 19.97 -0.54 30.28
N LEU A 72 19.29 -1.61 29.88
CA LEU A 72 18.90 -2.70 30.77
C LEU A 72 20.11 -3.51 31.26
N GLN A 73 21.10 -3.75 30.39
CA GLN A 73 22.36 -4.41 30.79
C GLN A 73 23.19 -3.57 31.76
N SER A 74 23.16 -2.24 31.61
CA SER A 74 23.85 -1.30 32.50
C SER A 74 23.12 -1.10 33.83
N SER A 75 21.84 -1.47 33.90
CA SER A 75 21.01 -1.34 35.10
C SER A 75 21.32 -2.46 36.09
N LYS A 76 21.65 -2.11 37.33
CA LYS A 76 21.80 -3.09 38.44
C LYS A 76 20.46 -3.59 38.99
N VAL A 77 19.34 -3.17 38.40
CA VAL A 77 18.00 -3.56 38.84
C VAL A 77 17.71 -4.99 38.39
N SER A 78 17.57 -5.91 39.34
CA SER A 78 17.03 -7.25 39.06
C SER A 78 15.64 -7.11 38.50
N MET A 79 15.44 -7.60 37.27
CA MET A 79 14.18 -7.48 36.54
C MET A 79 13.88 -8.82 35.88
N THR A 80 12.60 -9.20 35.84
CA THR A 80 12.19 -10.47 35.23
C THR A 80 12.39 -10.42 33.71
N GLU A 81 12.57 -11.58 33.06
CA GLU A 81 12.68 -11.67 31.60
C GLU A 81 11.44 -11.08 30.90
N ALA A 82 10.25 -11.28 31.48
CA ALA A 82 8.99 -10.74 30.95
C ALA A 82 8.96 -9.20 30.97
N ASP A 83 9.47 -8.59 32.03
CA ASP A 83 9.58 -7.13 32.13
C ASP A 83 10.63 -6.56 31.16
N GLN A 84 11.71 -7.32 30.91
CA GLN A 84 12.73 -6.93 29.92
C GLN A 84 12.11 -6.89 28.52
N VAL A 85 11.41 -7.95 28.13
CA VAL A 85 10.71 -8.02 26.84
C VAL A 85 9.70 -6.88 26.70
N ARG A 86 8.93 -6.57 27.75
CA ARG A 86 7.96 -5.46 27.73
C ARG A 86 8.62 -4.11 27.48
N LYS A 87 9.73 -3.81 28.16
CA LYS A 87 10.45 -2.54 27.97
C LYS A 87 11.07 -2.41 26.58
N LEU A 88 11.65 -3.49 26.05
CA LEU A 88 12.17 -3.50 24.68
C LEU A 88 11.05 -3.23 23.68
N PHE A 89 9.88 -3.81 23.92
CA PHE A 89 8.71 -3.57 23.10
C PHE A 89 8.22 -2.12 23.16
N GLU A 90 8.08 -1.55 24.37
CA GLU A 90 7.71 -0.14 24.58
C GLU A 90 8.70 0.81 23.89
N ALA A 91 10.01 0.56 24.02
CA ALA A 91 11.04 1.35 23.37
C ALA A 91 10.94 1.33 21.83
N ARG A 92 10.56 0.19 21.23
CA ARG A 92 10.33 0.10 19.78
C ARG A 92 9.12 0.92 19.37
N ARG A 93 8.02 0.82 20.11
CA ARG A 93 6.79 1.56 19.84
C ARG A 93 7.04 3.06 19.91
N ASP A 94 7.71 3.52 20.96
CA ASP A 94 7.99 4.94 21.20
C ASP A 94 9.03 5.52 20.22
N ALA A 95 9.70 4.67 19.42
CA ALA A 95 10.66 5.10 18.41
C ALA A 95 10.02 5.67 17.14
N ILE A 96 8.78 5.28 16.86
CA ILE A 96 8.01 5.70 15.69
C ILE A 96 7.07 6.82 16.11
N SER A 97 7.03 7.91 15.35
CA SER A 97 6.10 9.01 15.66
C SER A 97 4.66 8.65 15.30
N ASP A 98 3.68 9.29 15.94
CA ASP A 98 2.25 9.08 15.64
C ASP A 98 1.92 9.21 14.14
N ASP A 99 2.54 10.17 13.45
CA ASP A 99 2.36 10.36 12.01
C ASP A 99 2.95 9.20 11.18
N GLU A 100 4.08 8.63 11.59
CA GLU A 100 4.69 7.49 10.93
C GLU A 100 3.83 6.23 11.16
N CYS A 101 3.28 6.05 12.36
CA CYS A 101 2.30 5.01 12.67
C CYS A 101 1.04 5.13 11.80
N ARG A 102 0.48 6.34 11.64
CA ARG A 102 -0.68 6.56 10.77
C ARG A 102 -0.39 6.23 9.31
N ILE A 103 0.80 6.56 8.80
CA ILE A 103 1.21 6.17 7.45
C ILE A 103 1.29 4.65 7.33
N LEU A 104 1.88 3.95 8.31
CA LEU A 104 1.94 2.48 8.31
C LEU A 104 0.55 1.84 8.35
N ASP A 105 -0.37 2.37 9.17
CA ASP A 105 -1.77 1.91 9.25
C ASP A 105 -2.49 2.06 7.90
N HIS A 106 -2.29 3.19 7.19
CA HIS A 106 -2.85 3.40 5.86
C HIS A 106 -2.17 2.56 4.77
N LEU A 107 -0.87 2.23 4.91
CA LEU A 107 -0.19 1.35 3.99
C LEU A 107 -0.59 -0.11 4.17
N CYS A 108 -0.85 -0.52 5.42
CA CYS A 108 -1.11 -1.88 5.84
C CYS A 108 -1.91 -1.88 7.15
N GLU A 109 -3.22 -2.12 7.04
CA GLU A 109 -4.15 -2.13 8.18
C GLU A 109 -3.68 -3.08 9.30
N ARG A 110 -4.04 -2.72 10.54
CA ARG A 110 -3.77 -3.55 11.72
C ARG A 110 -4.46 -4.90 11.61
N ILE A 111 -3.77 -5.94 12.05
CA ILE A 111 -4.28 -7.31 11.98
C ILE A 111 -5.11 -7.58 13.23
N LYS A 112 -6.37 -7.99 13.02
CA LYS A 112 -7.14 -8.65 14.07
C LYS A 112 -6.68 -10.11 14.15
N PRO A 113 -6.37 -10.63 15.34
CA PRO A 113 -6.06 -12.05 15.49
C PRO A 113 -7.28 -12.87 15.10
N MET A 114 -7.05 -14.03 14.50
CA MET A 114 -8.13 -14.98 14.33
C MET A 114 -8.54 -15.48 15.70
N ASP A 115 -9.82 -15.32 16.04
CA ASP A 115 -10.38 -15.94 17.23
C ASP A 115 -10.11 -17.45 17.18
N ASP A 116 -9.50 -17.95 18.24
CA ASP A 116 -9.12 -19.35 18.44
C ASP A 116 -10.40 -20.16 18.74
N ASN A 117 -11.32 -20.23 17.78
CA ASN A 117 -12.35 -21.25 17.80
C ASN A 117 -11.71 -22.54 17.32
N GLY A 118 -11.42 -23.39 18.31
CA GLY A 118 -10.87 -24.72 18.12
C GLY A 118 -11.63 -25.54 17.09
N GLU A 119 -10.89 -26.49 16.52
CA GLU A 119 -11.33 -27.52 15.59
C GLU A 119 -11.60 -27.03 14.16
N ASN A 120 -10.52 -26.83 13.40
CA ASN A 120 -10.40 -27.34 12.04
C ASN A 120 -8.95 -27.27 11.55
N GLU A 121 -8.18 -28.34 11.82
CA GLU A 121 -6.84 -28.56 11.23
C GLU A 121 -6.89 -28.90 9.71
N GLN A 122 -7.89 -28.40 8.99
CA GLN A 122 -8.11 -28.75 7.59
C GLN A 122 -8.64 -27.61 6.69
N GLU A 123 -8.44 -26.34 7.08
CA GLU A 123 -8.72 -25.19 6.18
C GLU A 123 -7.47 -24.44 5.71
N CYS A 124 -6.26 -24.95 5.99
CA CYS A 124 -5.02 -24.39 5.44
C CYS A 124 -4.72 -24.86 3.99
N GLU A 125 -5.59 -25.70 3.42
CA GLU A 125 -5.56 -26.16 2.01
C GLU A 125 -6.76 -25.66 1.19
N LYS A 126 -7.49 -24.62 1.63
CA LYS A 126 -8.18 -23.78 0.64
C LYS A 126 -7.10 -23.00 -0.07
N SER A 127 -6.67 -23.57 -1.20
CA SER A 127 -5.99 -22.87 -2.30
C SER A 127 -6.35 -21.41 -2.23
N SER A 128 -5.33 -20.54 -2.11
CA SER A 128 -5.37 -19.13 -2.47
C SER A 128 -6.65 -18.82 -3.22
N SER A 129 -7.75 -18.56 -2.50
CA SER A 129 -8.91 -17.97 -3.13
C SER A 129 -8.34 -16.61 -3.40
N GLU A 130 -7.99 -16.41 -4.67
CA GLU A 130 -7.83 -15.11 -5.23
C GLU A 130 -8.99 -14.31 -4.67
N ASP A 131 -8.71 -13.55 -3.61
CA ASP A 131 -9.54 -12.46 -3.16
C ASP A 131 -9.35 -11.37 -4.22
N ASN A 132 -9.75 -11.73 -5.45
CA ASN A 132 -10.22 -10.88 -6.51
C ASN A 132 -11.63 -10.41 -6.11
N GLY A 133 -11.89 -10.18 -4.82
CA GLY A 133 -13.01 -9.36 -4.41
C GLY A 133 -12.79 -8.04 -5.13
N ASP A 134 -13.69 -7.74 -6.06
CA ASP A 134 -13.65 -6.56 -6.91
C ASP A 134 -13.17 -5.37 -6.08
N ILE A 135 -11.90 -4.97 -6.28
CA ILE A 135 -11.38 -3.66 -5.83
C ILE A 135 -11.96 -2.57 -6.76
N ASP A 136 -13.15 -2.84 -7.29
CA ASP A 136 -13.92 -2.01 -8.18
C ASP A 136 -15.10 -1.33 -7.48
N ASP A 137 -15.26 -1.52 -6.16
CA ASP A 137 -16.11 -0.64 -5.37
C ASP A 137 -15.57 0.80 -5.50
N GLU A 138 -16.43 1.72 -5.95
CA GLU A 138 -16.12 3.17 -6.05
C GLU A 138 -15.62 3.74 -4.71
N ASP A 139 -15.93 3.09 -3.59
CA ASP A 139 -15.60 3.46 -2.21
C ASP A 139 -14.48 2.60 -1.57
N GLY A 140 -13.51 2.10 -2.36
CA GLY A 140 -12.43 1.20 -1.93
C GLY A 140 -11.78 1.50 -0.56
N SER A 141 -11.12 0.49 0.03
CA SER A 141 -10.58 0.57 1.41
C SER A 141 -9.71 1.81 1.65
N GLU A 142 -9.56 2.23 2.92
CA GLU A 142 -8.73 3.41 3.25
C GLU A 142 -7.30 3.28 2.70
N GLN A 143 -6.76 2.06 2.68
CA GLN A 143 -5.49 1.74 2.03
C GLN A 143 -5.52 2.05 0.52
N VAL A 144 -6.56 1.62 -0.19
CA VAL A 144 -6.71 1.90 -1.63
C VAL A 144 -6.82 3.41 -1.87
N ARG A 145 -7.64 4.13 -1.09
CA ARG A 145 -7.80 5.59 -1.22
C ARG A 145 -6.52 6.36 -0.90
N PHE A 146 -5.73 5.91 0.06
CA PHE A 146 -4.40 6.43 0.35
C PHE A 146 -3.46 6.24 -0.86
N LEU A 147 -3.39 5.02 -1.40
CA LEU A 147 -2.53 4.70 -2.54
C LEU A 147 -2.96 5.42 -3.82
N GLN A 148 -4.27 5.55 -4.07
CA GLN A 148 -4.79 6.32 -5.19
C GLN A 148 -4.35 7.78 -5.13
N SER A 149 -4.47 8.40 -3.95
CA SER A 149 -4.07 9.79 -3.73
C SER A 149 -2.54 9.97 -3.90
N PHE A 150 -1.75 9.03 -3.38
CA PHE A 150 -0.30 9.04 -3.54
C PHE A 150 0.13 8.83 -5.00
N LEU A 151 -0.47 7.88 -5.71
CA LEU A 151 -0.17 7.62 -7.11
C LEU A 151 -0.60 8.78 -8.00
N ALA A 152 -1.76 9.39 -7.74
CA ALA A 152 -2.18 10.60 -8.45
C ALA A 152 -1.16 11.73 -8.32
N PHE A 153 -0.54 11.87 -7.14
CA PHE A 153 0.60 12.78 -6.94
C PHE A 153 1.81 12.38 -7.78
N LEU A 154 2.21 11.10 -7.80
CA LEU A 154 3.35 10.65 -8.59
C LEU A 154 3.15 10.86 -10.11
N TYR A 155 1.93 10.68 -10.62
CA TYR A 155 1.63 10.96 -12.03
C TYR A 155 1.64 12.46 -12.35
N SER A 156 0.99 13.28 -11.52
CA SER A 156 0.71 14.68 -11.86
C SER A 156 1.75 15.69 -11.33
N GLY A 157 2.54 15.28 -10.33
CA GLY A 157 3.39 16.16 -9.53
C GLY A 157 2.60 17.10 -8.62
N ASN A 158 1.26 17.03 -8.62
CA ASN A 158 0.41 17.96 -7.89
C ASN A 158 0.07 17.40 -6.51
N TYR A 159 0.39 18.18 -5.47
CA TYR A 159 0.05 17.80 -4.11
C TYR A 159 -1.47 17.66 -3.96
N PRO A 160 -1.96 16.59 -3.27
CA PRO A 160 -3.38 16.43 -3.01
C PRO A 160 -3.93 17.62 -2.20
N GLN A 161 -4.94 18.28 -2.75
CA GLN A 161 -5.55 19.48 -2.15
C GLN A 161 -6.77 19.11 -1.29
N MET A 162 -6.97 19.85 -0.20
CA MET A 162 -8.15 19.72 0.67
C MET A 162 -9.39 20.49 0.17
N LYS A 163 -9.27 21.25 -0.92
CA LYS A 163 -10.32 22.15 -1.39
C LYS A 163 -10.61 21.88 -2.87
N ASP A 164 -11.73 21.22 -3.15
CA ASP A 164 -12.77 21.79 -4.00
C ASP A 164 -14.04 20.92 -4.00
N LYS A 165 -15.19 21.60 -3.89
CA LYS A 165 -16.54 21.02 -3.87
C LYS A 165 -17.03 20.56 -5.26
N THR A 166 -16.13 20.30 -6.19
CA THR A 166 -16.47 20.04 -7.60
C THR A 166 -16.01 18.66 -8.10
N VAL A 167 -15.48 17.83 -7.20
CA VAL A 167 -15.26 16.39 -7.43
C VAL A 167 -15.70 15.63 -6.16
N GLU A 168 -16.97 15.80 -5.79
CA GLU A 168 -17.53 15.32 -4.52
C GLU A 168 -17.58 13.80 -4.35
N SER A 169 -17.29 12.99 -5.38
CA SER A 169 -17.25 11.52 -5.25
C SER A 169 -15.86 10.92 -5.00
N PHE A 170 -14.76 11.53 -5.45
CA PHE A 170 -13.42 10.91 -5.34
C PHE A 170 -12.70 11.17 -3.99
N PHE A 171 -13.13 12.16 -3.20
CA PHE A 171 -12.36 12.65 -2.05
C PHE A 171 -13.18 12.89 -0.78
N LYS A 172 -14.06 11.95 -0.40
CA LYS A 172 -14.55 11.84 0.99
C LYS A 172 -13.43 11.34 1.93
N ASN A 173 -12.31 12.07 1.98
CA ASN A 173 -10.99 11.65 2.47
C ASN A 173 -10.42 12.60 3.53
N THR A 174 -11.25 13.05 4.47
CA THR A 174 -10.90 14.09 5.45
C THR A 174 -9.66 13.76 6.30
N GLY A 175 -9.36 12.48 6.53
CA GLY A 175 -8.13 12.02 7.21
C GLY A 175 -7.00 11.52 6.28
N ILE A 176 -7.34 11.06 5.07
CA ILE A 176 -6.36 10.41 4.17
C ILE A 176 -5.47 11.43 3.48
N ILE A 177 -6.02 12.54 2.97
CA ILE A 177 -5.26 13.60 2.30
C ILE A 177 -4.15 14.21 3.18
N PRO A 178 -4.41 14.57 4.46
CA PRO A 178 -3.35 15.02 5.34
C PRO A 178 -2.25 13.97 5.51
N THR A 179 -2.60 12.70 5.74
CA THR A 179 -1.61 11.61 5.88
C THR A 179 -0.76 11.43 4.61
N VAL A 180 -1.37 11.49 3.42
CA VAL A 180 -0.63 11.40 2.14
C VAL A 180 0.37 12.55 2.02
N ASN A 181 -0.04 13.78 2.36
CA ASN A 181 0.85 14.93 2.37
C ASN A 181 2.00 14.78 3.37
N THR A 182 1.71 14.26 4.57
CA THR A 182 2.74 13.93 5.57
C THR A 182 3.72 12.88 5.03
N PHE A 183 3.23 11.84 4.37
CA PHE A 183 4.07 10.81 3.76
C PHE A 183 4.98 11.38 2.67
N ILE A 184 4.43 12.21 1.77
CA ILE A 184 5.22 12.87 0.72
C ILE A 184 6.30 13.75 1.36
N ASN A 185 5.96 14.58 2.36
CA ASN A 185 6.93 15.44 3.02
C ASN A 185 8.03 14.62 3.71
N TRP A 186 7.67 13.51 4.36
CA TRP A 186 8.63 12.60 4.97
C TRP A 186 9.66 12.08 3.95
N LEU A 187 9.19 11.71 2.73
CA LEU A 187 10.07 11.25 1.63
C LEU A 187 10.99 12.38 1.12
N VAL A 188 10.46 13.60 1.00
CA VAL A 188 11.20 14.77 0.52
C VAL A 188 12.27 15.21 1.52
N GLU A 189 11.93 15.32 2.81
CA GLU A 189 12.86 15.71 3.88
C GLU A 189 14.06 14.77 3.97
N ARG A 190 13.85 13.48 3.65
CA ARG A 190 14.88 12.44 3.64
C ARG A 190 15.58 12.27 2.30
N LYS A 191 15.27 13.11 1.31
CA LYS A 191 15.84 13.09 -0.05
C LYS A 191 15.61 11.75 -0.78
N LEU A 192 14.55 11.04 -0.42
CA LEU A 192 14.16 9.76 -1.05
C LEU A 192 13.33 9.99 -2.32
N TYR A 193 12.70 11.16 -2.41
CA TYR A 193 11.92 11.62 -3.54
C TYR A 193 12.17 13.12 -3.79
N HIS A 194 12.27 13.50 -5.05
CA HIS A 194 12.39 14.89 -5.48
C HIS A 194 11.15 15.23 -6.30
N PRO A 195 10.18 15.98 -5.73
CA PRO A 195 8.99 16.35 -6.45
C PRO A 195 9.38 17.18 -7.67
N PRO A 196 8.74 16.96 -8.82
CA PRO A 196 9.00 17.76 -10.00
C PRO A 196 8.58 19.23 -9.82
N ARG A 197 7.78 19.54 -8.78
CA ARG A 197 7.28 20.88 -8.45
C ARG A 197 7.29 21.15 -6.95
N SER A 198 7.51 22.42 -6.58
CA SER A 198 7.39 22.87 -5.19
C SER A 198 5.92 23.00 -4.78
N ARG A 199 5.60 22.78 -3.50
CA ARG A 199 4.23 22.87 -2.93
C ARG A 199 3.52 24.22 -3.19
N GLY A 200 4.27 25.28 -3.48
CA GLY A 200 3.76 26.64 -3.77
C GLY A 200 3.61 26.98 -5.25
N GLU A 201 4.03 26.10 -6.16
CA GLU A 201 3.87 26.29 -7.62
C GLU A 201 2.44 25.93 -8.03
N ILE A 202 1.50 26.86 -7.79
CA ILE A 202 0.12 26.75 -8.27
C ILE A 202 0.07 27.27 -9.70
N GLY A 203 0.03 26.35 -10.68
CA GLY A 203 -0.04 26.75 -12.08
C GLY A 203 -0.16 25.59 -13.07
N VAL A 204 -1.37 25.40 -13.59
CA VAL A 204 -1.71 25.06 -14.98
C VAL A 204 -0.74 24.15 -15.74
N VAL A 205 -0.54 22.92 -15.28
CA VAL A 205 -0.40 21.83 -16.24
C VAL A 205 -1.69 21.05 -16.18
N GLN A 206 -2.58 21.34 -17.14
CA GLN A 206 -3.55 20.36 -17.57
C GLN A 206 -2.74 19.14 -17.99
N MET A 207 -2.70 18.13 -17.12
CA MET A 207 -2.33 16.81 -17.57
C MET A 207 -3.30 16.48 -18.72
N PRO A 208 -2.80 16.03 -19.89
CA PRO A 208 -3.66 15.77 -21.05
C PRO A 208 -4.73 14.71 -20.74
N PHE A 209 -4.55 13.96 -19.65
CA PHE A 209 -5.54 13.06 -19.08
C PHE A 209 -5.40 13.06 -17.55
N THR A 210 -6.53 12.98 -16.84
CA THR A 210 -6.51 12.56 -15.44
C THR A 210 -6.33 11.05 -15.45
N PRO A 211 -5.26 10.49 -14.86
CA PRO A 211 -5.00 9.05 -14.91
C PRO A 211 -5.95 8.26 -13.99
N CYS A 212 -7.24 8.59 -13.90
CA CYS A 212 -8.17 7.99 -12.93
C CYS A 212 -8.18 6.46 -13.01
N TYR A 213 -8.30 5.90 -14.22
CA TYR A 213 -8.30 4.45 -14.43
C TYR A 213 -6.93 3.81 -14.22
N LEU A 214 -5.86 4.50 -14.64
CA LEU A 214 -4.49 4.00 -14.48
C LEU A 214 -4.07 4.01 -13.00
N VAL A 215 -4.38 5.09 -12.29
CA VAL A 215 -4.22 5.24 -10.84
C VAL A 215 -5.01 4.18 -10.12
N ARG A 216 -6.29 3.99 -10.47
CA ARG A 216 -7.13 2.96 -9.86
C ARG A 216 -6.51 1.57 -10.05
N SER A 217 -6.21 1.18 -11.28
CA SER A 217 -5.61 -0.14 -11.58
C SER A 217 -4.29 -0.35 -10.83
N VAL A 218 -3.37 0.62 -10.89
CA VAL A 218 -2.06 0.51 -10.22
C VAL A 218 -2.20 0.50 -8.69
N SER A 219 -3.13 1.30 -8.14
CA SER A 219 -3.39 1.34 -6.69
C SER A 219 -3.93 0.02 -6.17
N SER A 220 -4.86 -0.62 -6.90
CA SER A 220 -5.45 -1.90 -6.53
C SER A 220 -4.40 -3.00 -6.55
N GLN A 221 -3.56 -3.05 -7.59
CA GLN A 221 -2.44 -4.00 -7.66
C GLN A 221 -1.44 -3.80 -6.52
N LEU A 222 -1.08 -2.55 -6.23
CA LEU A 222 -0.14 -2.24 -5.16
C LEU A 222 -0.73 -2.61 -3.79
N ALA A 223 -2.02 -2.33 -3.55
CA ALA A 223 -2.72 -2.71 -2.32
C ALA A 223 -2.69 -4.23 -2.11
N LEU A 224 -2.98 -5.01 -3.15
CA LEU A 224 -2.93 -6.48 -3.10
C LEU A 224 -1.53 -7.00 -2.76
N GLU A 225 -0.50 -6.43 -3.37
CA GLU A 225 0.89 -6.82 -3.10
C GLU A 225 1.31 -6.49 -1.67
N LEU A 226 0.94 -5.31 -1.17
CA LEU A 226 1.21 -4.90 0.21
C LEU A 226 0.46 -5.80 1.21
N LYS A 227 -0.82 -6.10 0.96
CA LYS A 227 -1.60 -7.05 1.78
C LYS A 227 -0.95 -8.44 1.79
N ARG A 228 -0.59 -8.96 0.61
CA ARG A 228 0.07 -10.26 0.49
C ARG A 228 1.41 -10.30 1.23
N MET A 229 2.18 -9.22 1.17
CA MET A 229 3.50 -9.16 1.80
C MET A 229 3.41 -9.02 3.31
N TYR A 230 2.68 -8.02 3.79
CA TYR A 230 2.71 -7.65 5.20
C TYR A 230 1.62 -8.34 6.00
N ARG A 231 0.36 -8.34 5.54
CA ARG A 231 -0.74 -9.00 6.26
C ARG A 231 -0.58 -10.52 6.22
N ASN A 232 -0.55 -11.11 5.02
CA ASN A 232 -0.44 -12.57 4.90
C ASN A 232 0.94 -13.06 5.35
N GLY A 233 2.00 -12.32 5.02
CA GLY A 233 3.34 -12.65 5.50
C GLY A 233 3.47 -12.62 7.02
N THR A 234 2.75 -11.75 7.73
CA THR A 234 2.71 -11.76 9.20
C THR A 234 2.10 -13.05 9.73
N PHE A 235 0.98 -13.50 9.17
CA PHE A 235 0.36 -14.77 9.57
C PHE A 235 1.29 -15.97 9.30
N ASP A 236 1.92 -16.02 8.12
CA ASP A 236 2.91 -17.05 7.78
C ASP A 236 4.07 -17.09 8.79
N LEU A 237 4.60 -15.91 9.13
CA LEU A 237 5.70 -15.75 10.06
C LEU A 237 5.29 -16.14 11.48
N SER A 238 4.12 -15.74 11.94
CA SER A 238 3.62 -16.08 13.28
C SER A 238 3.48 -17.60 13.44
N LYS A 239 2.87 -18.28 12.46
CA LYS A 239 2.80 -19.75 12.44
C LYS A 239 4.19 -20.39 12.49
N LYS A 240 5.15 -19.84 11.73
CA LYS A 240 6.53 -20.34 11.68
C LYS A 240 7.27 -20.13 13.01
N THR A 241 7.15 -18.96 13.62
CA THR A 241 7.80 -18.63 14.90
C THR A 241 7.20 -19.46 16.05
N GLU A 242 5.89 -19.68 16.05
CA GLU A 242 5.23 -20.59 17.00
C GLU A 242 5.74 -22.03 16.84
N ALA A 243 5.91 -22.52 15.61
CA ALA A 243 6.50 -23.83 15.37
C ALA A 243 7.96 -23.92 15.85
N MET A 244 8.76 -22.87 15.67
CA MET A 244 10.15 -22.81 16.18
C MET A 244 10.20 -22.77 17.71
N LYS A 245 9.25 -22.08 18.34
CA LYS A 245 9.08 -22.04 19.79
C LYS A 245 8.72 -23.41 20.36
N LYS A 246 7.75 -24.11 19.75
CA LYS A 246 7.39 -25.50 20.11
C LYS A 246 8.56 -26.48 19.97
N LYS A 247 9.45 -26.24 19.00
CA LYS A 247 10.67 -27.04 18.78
C LYS A 247 11.85 -26.68 19.70
N GLY A 248 11.70 -25.68 20.57
CA GLY A 248 12.77 -25.21 21.46
C GLY A 248 13.92 -24.48 20.75
N THR A 249 13.76 -24.15 19.46
CA THR A 249 14.77 -23.40 18.68
C THR A 249 14.66 -21.89 18.92
N LEU A 250 13.52 -21.44 19.43
CA LEU A 250 13.27 -20.06 19.84
C LEU A 250 13.01 -20.04 21.36
N GLY A 251 13.56 -19.06 22.06
CA GLY A 251 13.41 -18.94 23.52
C GLY A 251 11.94 -18.86 23.94
N ALA A 252 11.59 -19.54 25.04
CA ALA A 252 10.20 -19.63 25.52
C ALA A 252 9.57 -18.26 25.85
N THR A 253 10.41 -17.28 26.19
CA THR A 253 10.02 -15.91 26.56
C THR A 253 9.89 -14.96 25.37
N ILE A 254 10.23 -15.39 24.15
CA ILE A 254 10.05 -14.59 22.94
C ILE A 254 8.57 -14.54 22.59
N ASP A 255 8.04 -13.33 22.40
CA ASP A 255 6.69 -13.11 21.91
C ASP A 255 6.63 -13.39 20.40
N THR A 256 5.76 -14.31 20.04
CA THR A 256 5.56 -14.82 18.67
C THR A 256 4.15 -14.57 18.18
N LYS A 257 3.32 -13.94 19.02
CA LYS A 257 1.93 -13.62 18.72
C LYS A 257 1.84 -12.35 17.89
N ILE A 258 0.78 -12.28 17.10
CA ILE A 258 0.41 -11.07 16.38
C ILE A 258 -0.15 -10.08 17.40
N GLN A 259 0.34 -8.84 17.34
CA GLN A 259 -0.05 -7.77 18.22
C GLN A 259 -1.05 -6.83 17.51
N GLU A 260 -2.25 -6.71 18.07
CA GLU A 260 -3.37 -6.04 17.39
C GLU A 260 -3.23 -4.52 17.30
N TYR A 261 -2.45 -3.95 18.21
CA TYR A 261 -2.35 -2.50 18.38
C TYR A 261 -1.24 -1.87 17.52
N ILE A 262 -0.49 -2.66 16.75
CA ILE A 262 0.51 -2.20 15.76
C ILE A 262 0.11 -2.63 14.35
N SER A 263 0.67 -1.96 13.33
CA SER A 263 0.34 -2.26 11.93
C SER A 263 0.76 -3.67 11.51
N ALA A 264 0.17 -4.19 10.43
CA ALA A 264 0.63 -5.46 9.84
C ALA A 264 2.10 -5.39 9.40
N ALA A 265 2.55 -4.22 8.96
CA ALA A 265 3.94 -4.02 8.57
C ALA A 265 4.88 -4.14 9.78
N GLU A 266 4.53 -3.56 10.93
CA GLU A 266 5.35 -3.67 12.15
C GLU A 266 5.40 -5.09 12.69
N ASN A 267 4.25 -5.78 12.75
CA ASN A 267 4.20 -7.20 13.12
C ASN A 267 5.09 -8.04 12.21
N PHE A 268 4.99 -7.82 10.89
CA PHE A 268 5.84 -8.51 9.91
C PHE A 268 7.32 -8.26 10.23
N LEU A 269 7.73 -7.01 10.43
CA LEU A 269 9.11 -6.66 10.73
C LEU A 269 9.61 -7.33 12.00
N HIS A 270 8.80 -7.36 13.06
CA HIS A 270 9.13 -8.02 14.32
C HIS A 270 9.35 -9.53 14.12
N LEU A 271 8.35 -10.23 13.57
CA LEU A 271 8.42 -11.68 13.40
C LEU A 271 9.47 -12.11 12.38
N ASN A 272 9.70 -11.30 11.34
CA ASN A 272 10.66 -11.62 10.29
C ASN A 272 12.08 -11.66 10.86
N LYS A 273 12.44 -10.78 11.81
CA LYS A 273 13.73 -10.83 12.53
C LYS A 273 13.94 -12.11 13.32
N LEU A 274 12.88 -12.66 13.92
CA LEU A 274 12.95 -13.89 14.73
C LEU A 274 13.21 -15.12 13.87
N THR A 275 13.04 -14.99 12.57
CA THR A 275 13.27 -16.05 11.60
C THR A 275 14.51 -15.72 10.78
N ASN A 276 15.35 -16.72 10.46
CA ASN A 276 16.35 -16.58 9.38
C ASN A 276 15.66 -16.57 8.00
N ASN A 277 14.53 -15.89 7.88
CA ASN A 277 13.74 -15.84 6.66
C ASN A 277 14.41 -14.90 5.67
N SER A 278 14.62 -15.44 4.48
CA SER A 278 15.18 -14.73 3.33
C SER A 278 14.17 -13.78 2.67
N ARG A 279 12.90 -13.77 3.11
CA ARG A 279 11.93 -12.72 2.75
C ARG A 279 12.43 -11.39 3.31
N ARG A 280 13.26 -10.72 2.52
CA ARG A 280 13.67 -9.33 2.75
C ARG A 280 12.41 -8.49 2.94
N ILE A 281 12.44 -7.56 3.90
CA ILE A 281 11.67 -6.31 3.80
C ILE A 281 11.92 -5.85 2.39
N ALA A 282 10.91 -5.88 1.52
CA ALA A 282 11.19 -5.99 0.10
C ALA A 282 12.19 -4.92 -0.35
N SER A 283 13.37 -5.37 -0.80
CA SER A 283 14.03 -4.62 -1.84
C SER A 283 13.08 -4.76 -3.02
N PHE A 284 12.23 -3.77 -3.27
CA PHE A 284 11.33 -3.74 -4.43
C PHE A 284 12.10 -3.56 -5.76
N THR A 285 13.34 -4.06 -5.80
CA THR A 285 14.08 -4.47 -6.98
C THR A 285 14.08 -6.00 -7.05
N SER A 286 12.92 -6.64 -7.05
CA SER A 286 12.83 -8.00 -7.58
C SER A 286 12.79 -7.88 -9.10
N SER A 287 13.96 -7.70 -9.67
CA SER A 287 14.26 -7.86 -11.08
C SER A 287 13.95 -9.29 -11.53
N ARG A 288 12.72 -9.54 -11.98
CA ARG A 288 12.49 -10.41 -13.13
C ARG A 288 11.38 -9.81 -13.97
N GLN A 289 11.77 -9.31 -15.14
CA GLN A 289 10.86 -9.15 -16.27
C GLN A 289 10.18 -10.51 -16.51
N PRO A 290 8.85 -10.61 -16.56
CA PRO A 290 8.26 -11.45 -17.56
C PRO A 290 8.45 -10.71 -18.90
N PHE A 291 8.99 -11.44 -19.87
CA PHE A 291 9.09 -11.01 -21.26
C PHE A 291 7.76 -10.48 -21.79
#